data_AF-A0A1Q4FI69-F1
#
_entry.id   AF-A0A1Q4FI69-F1
#
_cell.length_a   1.000
_cell.length_b   1.000
_cell.length_c   1.000
_cell.angle_alpha   90.00
_cell.angle_beta   90.00
_cell.angle_gamma   90.00
#
_symmetry.space_group_name_H-M   'P 1'
#
loop_
_entity.id
_entity.type
_entity.pdbx_description
1 polymer ?
#
loop_
_entity_poly.entity_id
_entity_poly.type
_entity_poly.pdbx_seq_one_letter_code
_entity_poly.pdbx_strand_id
1 'polypeptide(L)'
;MIRWLTILTDPPQHVHDARARPYLPAGELAHEILAAVGTLRASADGEIPGVTLDLGNADGQAVPLMRRPPLGAEAVLYGRRGDATAELFWGVVTSCSCGAAAAIEVSA
;
A
#
# COMPACT_ATOMS: atom_id res chain seq x y z
N MET A 1 12.03 -6.32 -7.02
CA MET A 1 10.64 -6.80 -7.13
C MET A 1 9.77 -5.57 -7.19
N ILE A 2 8.99 -5.41 -8.26
CA ILE A 2 8.05 -4.30 -8.42
C ILE A 2 6.86 -4.57 -7.50
N ARG A 3 6.42 -3.59 -6.72
CA ARG A 3 5.26 -3.71 -5.82
C ARG A 3 4.36 -2.49 -5.92
N TRP A 4 3.06 -2.69 -5.77
CA TRP A 4 2.10 -1.60 -5.60
C TRP A 4 0.94 -2.07 -4.73
N LEU A 5 0.33 -1.12 -4.04
CA LEU A 5 -0.84 -1.29 -3.19
C LEU A 5 -2.02 -0.60 -3.88
N THR A 6 -3.14 -1.32 -4.00
CA THR A 6 -4.43 -0.71 -4.34
C THR A 6 -5.27 -0.67 -3.07
N ILE A 7 -5.81 0.50 -2.75
CA ILE A 7 -6.73 0.74 -1.64
C ILE A 7 -8.11 0.99 -2.24
N LEU A 8 -9.08 0.16 -1.86
CA LEU A 8 -10.43 0.11 -2.44
C LEU A 8 -11.32 1.21 -1.85
N THR A 9 -10.93 2.47 -2.03
CA THR A 9 -11.76 3.65 -1.78
C THR A 9 -12.58 4.04 -3.01
N ASP A 10 -13.41 5.07 -2.89
CA ASP A 10 -14.13 5.69 -4.01
C ASP A 10 -13.64 7.15 -4.22
N PRO A 11 -12.83 7.44 -5.25
CA PRO A 11 -12.24 6.49 -6.21
C PRO A 11 -11.10 5.65 -5.61
N PRO A 12 -10.69 4.54 -6.24
CA PRO A 12 -9.55 3.74 -5.80
C PRO A 12 -8.26 4.55 -5.73
N GLN A 13 -7.44 4.25 -4.72
CA GLN A 13 -6.15 4.88 -4.50
C GLN A 13 -5.03 3.85 -4.68
N HIS A 14 -4.00 4.21 -5.46
CA HIS A 14 -2.90 3.33 -5.82
C HIS A 14 -1.60 3.93 -5.33
N VAL A 15 -0.83 3.14 -4.59
CA VAL A 15 0.47 3.53 -4.07
C VAL A 15 1.51 2.60 -4.64
N HIS A 16 2.45 3.12 -5.40
CA HIS A 16 3.39 2.29 -6.16
C HIS A 16 4.81 2.83 -6.09
N ASP A 17 5.78 1.96 -6.33
CA ASP A 17 7.19 2.36 -6.42
C ASP A 17 7.48 2.93 -7.83
N ALA A 18 8.55 3.71 -7.99
CA ALA A 18 8.90 4.32 -9.29
C ALA A 18 9.23 3.30 -10.41
N ARG A 19 9.57 2.06 -10.04
CA ARG A 19 9.84 0.96 -10.96
C ARG A 19 8.55 0.20 -11.30
N ALA A 20 7.53 0.34 -10.47
CA ALA A 20 6.19 -0.15 -10.74
C ALA A 20 5.55 0.70 -11.82
N ARG A 21 5.28 0.08 -12.96
CA ARG A 21 4.37 0.62 -13.98
C ARG A 21 3.08 -0.19 -13.98
N PRO A 22 2.24 -0.07 -12.94
CA PRO A 22 0.93 -0.70 -12.97
C PRO A 22 0.12 -0.08 -14.12
N TYR A 23 -0.65 -0.92 -14.82
CA TYR A 23 -1.69 -0.41 -15.69
C TYR A 23 -2.85 0.06 -14.79
N LEU A 24 -3.05 1.36 -14.70
CA LEU A 24 -4.11 1.97 -13.90
C LEU A 24 -5.21 2.51 -14.84
N PRO A 25 -6.47 2.06 -14.69
CA PRO A 25 -7.61 2.68 -15.34
C PRO A 25 -7.65 4.21 -15.20
N ALA A 26 -8.19 4.88 -16.23
CA ALA A 26 -8.34 6.33 -16.21
C ALA A 26 -9.32 6.76 -15.10
N GLY A 27 -8.90 7.69 -14.24
CA GLY A 27 -9.70 8.22 -13.13
C GLY A 27 -9.29 7.71 -11.74
N GLU A 28 -8.38 6.75 -11.67
CA GLU A 28 -7.80 6.27 -10.41
C GLU A 28 -6.74 7.24 -9.85
N LEU A 29 -6.66 7.34 -8.52
CA LEU A 29 -5.67 8.20 -7.85
C LEU A 29 -4.37 7.45 -7.67
N ALA A 30 -3.33 7.83 -8.40
CA ALA A 30 -2.01 7.17 -8.36
C ALA A 30 -0.98 8.01 -7.60
N HIS A 31 -0.23 7.36 -6.70
CA HIS A 31 0.83 7.96 -5.90
C HIS A 31 2.12 7.15 -6.04
N GLU A 32 3.13 7.73 -6.68
CA GLU A 32 4.48 7.17 -6.77
C GLU A 32 5.28 7.43 -5.49
N ILE A 33 4.82 6.86 -4.37
CA ILE A 33 5.39 7.10 -3.03
C ILE A 33 5.67 5.81 -2.25
N LEU A 34 5.52 4.62 -2.83
CA LEU A 34 5.86 3.39 -2.12
C LEU A 34 7.38 3.26 -2.00
N ALA A 35 7.91 3.39 -0.78
CA ALA A 35 9.35 3.32 -0.52
C ALA A 35 9.80 1.91 -0.17
N ALA A 36 9.07 1.22 0.71
CA ALA A 36 9.37 -0.15 1.08
C ALA A 36 8.10 -0.92 1.45
N VAL A 37 8.21 -2.25 1.38
CA VAL A 37 7.21 -3.17 1.92
C VAL A 37 7.92 -3.99 2.99
N GLY A 38 7.44 -3.88 4.21
CA GLY A 38 7.93 -4.59 5.37
C GLY A 38 7.71 -6.09 5.27
N THR A 39 8.16 -6.80 6.30
CA THR A 39 8.02 -8.27 6.35
C THR A 39 6.56 -8.62 6.58
N LEU A 40 6.04 -9.56 5.78
CA LEU A 40 4.74 -10.15 6.05
C LEU A 40 4.80 -10.91 7.38
N ARG A 41 4.06 -10.41 8.37
CA ARG A 41 3.90 -11.11 9.65
C ARG A 41 2.90 -12.25 9.42
N ALA A 42 3.38 -13.48 9.53
CA ALA A 42 2.54 -14.67 9.44
C ALA A 42 1.85 -14.92 10.78
N SER A 43 0.62 -15.44 10.74
CA SER A 43 -0.10 -15.89 11.92
C SER A 43 0.61 -17.10 12.54
N ALA A 44 1.50 -16.85 13.48
CA ALA A 44 1.87 -17.82 14.50
C ALA A 44 1.15 -17.40 15.78
N ASP A 45 0.56 -18.35 16.51
CA ASP A 45 -0.04 -18.14 17.84
C ASP A 45 -1.18 -17.09 17.91
N GLY A 46 -2.08 -17.06 16.93
CA GLY A 46 -3.30 -16.25 17.00
C GLY A 46 -3.12 -14.77 16.65
N GLU A 47 -1.93 -14.38 16.20
CA GLU A 47 -1.72 -13.06 15.61
C GLU A 47 -2.45 -12.95 14.25
N ILE A 48 -3.03 -11.77 14.00
CA ILE A 48 -3.65 -11.43 12.72
C ILE A 48 -2.52 -11.14 11.72
N PRO A 49 -2.45 -11.83 10.56
CA PRO A 49 -1.45 -11.54 9.54
C PRO A 49 -1.47 -10.07 9.14
N GLY A 50 -0.30 -9.49 8.90
CA GLY A 50 -0.23 -8.10 8.50
C GLY A 50 1.07 -7.70 7.80
N VAL A 51 0.98 -6.63 7.03
CA VAL A 51 2.10 -6.02 6.32
C VAL A 51 2.11 -4.52 6.56
N THR A 52 3.30 -3.97 6.76
CA THR A 52 3.53 -2.53 6.83
C THR A 52 4.14 -2.06 5.52
N LEU A 53 3.62 -0.99 4.95
CA LEU A 53 4.15 -0.34 3.76
C LEU A 53 4.69 1.03 4.16
N ASP A 54 5.97 1.26 3.89
CA ASP A 54 6.61 2.55 4.12
C ASP A 54 6.44 3.45 2.89
N LEU A 55 6.07 4.69 3.14
CA LEU A 55 5.81 5.69 2.13
C LEU A 55 6.91 6.76 2.15
N GLY A 56 7.36 7.16 0.98
CA GLY A 56 8.19 8.33 0.78
C GLY A 56 7.45 9.58 1.23
N ASN A 57 8.05 10.34 2.16
CA ASN A 57 7.45 11.56 2.69
C ASN A 57 8.44 12.71 2.88
N ALA A 58 9.63 12.65 2.25
CA ALA A 58 10.66 13.69 2.40
C ALA A 58 10.13 15.08 2.00
N ASP A 59 9.33 15.14 0.92
CA ASP A 59 8.73 16.38 0.42
C ASP A 59 7.24 16.51 0.78
N GLY A 60 6.76 15.78 1.81
CA GLY A 60 5.34 15.79 2.20
C GLY A 60 4.41 15.09 1.21
N GLN A 61 4.95 14.21 0.36
CA GLN A 61 4.21 13.54 -0.72
C GLN A 61 3.11 12.59 -0.22
N ALA A 62 3.21 12.07 1.00
CA ALA A 62 2.20 11.21 1.61
C ALA A 62 1.04 12.01 2.23
N VAL A 63 1.21 13.32 2.44
CA VAL A 63 0.20 14.17 3.12
C VAL A 63 -1.18 14.14 2.43
N PRO A 64 -1.30 14.19 1.08
CA PRO A 64 -2.61 14.14 0.43
C PRO A 64 -3.38 12.84 0.74
N LEU A 65 -2.71 11.69 0.70
CA LEU A 65 -3.26 10.37 1.06
C LEU A 65 -3.64 10.32 2.54
N MET A 66 -2.81 10.91 3.40
CA MET A 66 -2.97 10.87 4.86
C MET A 66 -3.92 11.96 5.40
N ARG A 67 -4.35 12.92 4.58
CA ARG A 67 -5.33 13.94 4.99
C ARG A 67 -6.71 13.33 5.25
N ARG A 68 -7.02 12.24 4.55
CA ARG A 68 -8.17 11.36 4.82
C ARG A 68 -7.66 9.93 4.83
N PRO A 69 -7.06 9.47 5.95
CA PRO A 69 -6.48 8.14 6.02
C PRO A 69 -7.53 7.10 5.64
N PRO A 70 -7.22 6.14 4.76
CA PRO A 70 -8.17 5.13 4.31
C PRO A 70 -8.36 4.01 5.35
N LEU A 71 -8.49 4.36 6.63
CA LEU A 71 -8.71 3.41 7.71
C LEU A 71 -10.01 2.63 7.48
N GLY A 72 -9.93 1.31 7.61
CA GLY A 72 -11.05 0.40 7.35
C GLY A 72 -11.29 0.09 5.88
N ALA A 73 -10.55 0.70 4.95
CA ALA A 73 -10.64 0.33 3.53
C ALA A 73 -9.92 -0.99 3.28
N GLU A 74 -10.48 -1.82 2.40
CA GLU A 74 -9.78 -2.99 1.88
C GLU A 74 -8.58 -2.55 1.04
N ALA A 75 -7.48 -3.30 1.10
CA ALA A 75 -6.28 -3.03 0.35
C ALA A 75 -5.60 -4.31 -0.13
N VAL A 76 -5.13 -4.28 -1.38
CA VAL A 76 -4.49 -5.41 -2.06
C VAL A 76 -3.07 -5.01 -2.46
N LEU A 77 -2.09 -5.74 -1.94
CA LEU A 77 -0.69 -5.64 -2.31
C LEU A 77 -0.41 -6.58 -3.48
N TYR A 78 0.12 -6.02 -4.56
CA TYR A 78 0.54 -6.77 -5.73
C TYR A 78 2.05 -6.77 -5.88
N GLY A 79 2.56 -7.76 -6.60
CA GLY A 79 3.94 -7.79 -7.06
C GLY A 79 4.08 -8.42 -8.45
N ARG A 80 5.20 -8.13 -9.12
CA ARG A 80 5.56 -8.85 -10.36
C ARG A 80 6.46 -10.04 -10.09
N ARG A 81 6.10 -11.18 -10.72
CA ARG A 81 6.95 -12.37 -10.86
C ARG A 81 7.16 -12.64 -12.35
N GLY A 82 8.29 -12.17 -12.89
CA GLY A 82 8.48 -12.09 -14.35
C GLY A 82 7.52 -11.06 -14.96
N ASP A 83 6.79 -11.45 -16.01
CA ASP A 83 5.82 -10.58 -16.67
C ASP A 83 4.42 -10.57 -16.00
N ALA A 84 4.14 -11.53 -15.12
CA ALA A 84 2.84 -11.65 -14.48
C ALA A 84 2.72 -10.78 -13.22
N THR A 85 1.53 -10.20 -13.04
CA THR A 85 1.06 -9.61 -11.79
C THR A 85 0.51 -10.71 -10.90
N ALA A 86 0.92 -10.72 -9.63
CA ALA A 86 0.38 -11.61 -8.61
C ALA A 86 -0.07 -10.79 -7.39
N GLU A 87 -1.21 -11.16 -6.82
CA GLU A 87 -1.61 -10.72 -5.49
C GLU A 87 -0.68 -11.36 -4.45
N LEU A 88 -0.11 -10.54 -3.57
CA LEU A 88 0.80 -10.96 -2.52
C LEU A 88 0.11 -10.97 -1.14
N PHE A 89 -0.80 -10.03 -0.92
CA PHE A 89 -1.52 -9.88 0.33
C PHE A 89 -2.80 -9.09 0.12
N TRP A 90 -3.88 -9.49 0.79
CA TRP A 90 -5.14 -8.77 0.85
C TRP A 90 -5.57 -8.66 2.31
N GLY A 91 -6.04 -7.48 2.70
CA GLY A 91 -6.60 -7.24 4.02
C GLY A 91 -7.23 -5.85 4.10
N VAL A 92 -7.34 -5.33 5.31
CA VAL A 92 -7.93 -4.04 5.64
C VAL A 92 -6.86 -3.11 6.20
N VAL A 93 -6.91 -1.84 5.83
CA VAL A 93 -6.04 -0.80 6.40
C VAL A 93 -6.40 -0.58 7.86
N THR A 94 -5.51 -0.98 8.76
CA THR A 94 -5.72 -0.93 10.22
C THR A 94 -5.03 0.26 10.87
N SER A 95 -3.95 0.75 10.27
CA SER A 95 -3.19 1.90 10.79
C SER A 95 -2.61 2.74 9.66
N CYS A 96 -2.56 4.05 9.89
CA CYS A 96 -1.92 5.03 9.03
C CYS A 96 -1.12 5.99 9.90
N SER A 97 0.13 6.27 9.54
CA SER A 97 0.97 7.25 10.22
C SER A 97 1.59 8.21 9.22
N CYS A 98 1.71 9.49 9.62
CA CYS A 98 2.27 10.54 8.78
C CYS A 98 3.07 11.53 9.63
N GLY A 99 4.40 11.43 9.55
CA GLY A 99 5.37 12.34 10.16
C GLY A 99 6.58 12.49 9.25
N ALA A 100 7.80 12.50 9.80
CA ALA A 100 9.02 12.45 8.97
C ALA A 100 9.10 11.16 8.12
N ALA A 101 8.54 10.07 8.65
CA ALA A 101 8.20 8.86 7.90
C ALA A 101 6.68 8.73 7.82
N ALA A 102 6.17 8.13 6.74
CA ALA A 102 4.76 7.79 6.59
C ALA A 102 4.62 6.29 6.34
N ALA A 103 3.58 5.67 6.87
CA ALA A 103 3.35 4.24 6.72
C ALA A 103 1.86 3.87 6.73
N ILE A 104 1.53 2.76 6.06
CA ILE A 104 0.22 2.11 6.07
C ILE A 104 0.39 0.68 6.58
N GLU A 105 -0.46 0.27 7.51
CA GLU A 105 -0.57 -1.12 7.96
C GLU A 105 -1.83 -1.75 7.40
N VAL A 106 -1.68 -2.94 6.81
CA VAL A 106 -2.77 -3.76 6.29
C VAL A 106 -2.79 -5.08 7.04
N SER A 107 -3.95 -5.49 7.54
CA SER A 107 -4.16 -6.72 8.31
C SER A 107 -5.29 -7.56 7.71
N ALA A 108 -5.15 -8.89 7.69
CA ALA A 108 -6.11 -9.81 7.09
C ALA A 108 -7.27 -10.22 8.02
#